data_AF-A0A7W6LKE1-F1
#
_entry.id   AF-A0A7W6LKE1-F1
#
_cell.length_a   1.000
_cell.length_b   1.000
_cell.length_c   1.000
_cell.angle_alpha   90.00
_cell.angle_beta   90.00
_cell.angle_gamma   90.00
#
_symmetry.space_group_name_H-M   'P 1'
#
loop_
_entity.id
_entity.type
_entity.pdbx_description
1 polymer ?
#
loop_
_entity_poly.entity_id
_entity_poly.type
_entity_poly.pdbx_seq_one_letter_code
_entity_poly.pdbx_strand_id
1 'polypeptide(L)'
;MGKAPPSIDWMSELTEAVKNGLSVGELSKKLGVQTSAVYKHEHRTGIRLKRIRKAVPHKGNASGIDWPKVLQEAKASGMSTTALAWSLGVTLAAVLSAEDRTGVYLKRRHPNKKRIGGFKDSSDKTE
;
A
#
# COMPACT_ATOMS: atom_id res chain seq x y z
N MET A 1 5.03 2.57 45.15
CA MET A 1 4.96 1.10 45.23
C MET A 1 4.63 0.55 43.84
N GLY A 2 5.64 0.22 43.04
CA GLY A 2 5.41 -0.42 41.74
C GLY A 2 5.12 -1.90 41.99
N LYS A 3 3.87 -2.34 41.81
CA LYS A 3 3.51 -3.76 41.83
C LYS A 3 4.43 -4.47 40.82
N ALA A 4 5.17 -5.49 41.28
CA ALA A 4 5.87 -6.38 40.38
C ALA A 4 4.85 -6.89 39.34
N PRO A 5 5.15 -6.81 38.03
CA PRO A 5 4.24 -7.35 37.04
C PRO A 5 4.00 -8.82 37.37
N PRO A 6 2.75 -9.32 37.29
CA PRO A 6 2.47 -10.72 37.46
C PRO A 6 3.40 -11.52 36.53
N SER A 7 3.88 -12.67 37.00
CA SER A 7 4.67 -13.59 36.18
C SER A 7 3.78 -14.09 35.04
N ILE A 8 3.76 -13.36 33.91
CA ILE A 8 2.99 -13.74 32.73
C ILE A 8 3.62 -15.00 32.16
N ASP A 9 2.84 -16.07 32.09
CA ASP A 9 3.22 -17.25 31.31
C ASP A 9 3.05 -16.94 29.82
N TRP A 10 4.11 -16.41 29.24
CA TRP A 10 4.17 -16.02 27.85
C TRP A 10 3.91 -17.17 26.88
N MET A 11 4.24 -18.41 27.25
CA MET A 11 4.09 -19.54 26.35
C MET A 11 2.63 -19.94 26.20
N SER A 12 1.90 -19.98 27.32
CA SER A 12 0.45 -20.21 27.32
C SER A 12 -0.29 -19.10 26.58
N GLU A 13 -0.03 -17.83 26.93
CA GLU A 13 -0.73 -16.69 26.34
C GLU A 13 -0.50 -16.54 24.83
N LEU A 14 0.73 -16.78 24.35
CA LEU A 14 1.01 -16.76 22.91
C LEU A 14 0.29 -17.91 22.19
N THR A 15 0.22 -19.09 22.80
CA THR A 15 -0.47 -20.25 22.20
C THR A 15 -1.97 -20.01 22.13
N GLU A 16 -2.59 -19.49 23.20
CA GLU A 16 -3.98 -19.08 23.20
C GLU A 16 -4.24 -17.98 22.16
N ALA A 17 -3.33 -17.01 22.05
CA ALA A 17 -3.47 -15.93 21.09
C ALA A 17 -3.39 -16.43 19.63
N VAL A 18 -2.55 -17.43 19.34
CA VAL A 18 -2.55 -18.10 18.04
C VAL A 18 -3.88 -18.83 17.80
N LYS A 19 -4.37 -19.59 18.79
CA LYS A 19 -5.64 -20.33 18.68
C LYS A 19 -6.84 -19.41 18.43
N ASN A 20 -6.86 -18.26 19.08
CA ASN A 20 -7.91 -17.25 18.92
C ASN A 20 -7.68 -16.32 17.72
N GLY A 21 -6.57 -16.47 16.98
CA GLY A 21 -6.24 -15.65 15.82
C GLY A 21 -5.93 -14.18 16.15
N LEU A 22 -5.56 -13.88 17.39
CA LEU A 22 -5.24 -12.54 17.87
C LEU A 22 -3.97 -12.00 17.22
N SER A 23 -3.98 -10.72 16.89
CA SER A 23 -2.79 -9.98 16.47
C SER A 23 -1.97 -9.52 17.68
N VAL A 24 -0.69 -9.18 17.45
CA VAL A 24 0.21 -8.61 18.47
C VAL A 24 -0.41 -7.39 19.18
N GLY A 25 -1.09 -6.53 18.42
CA GLY A 25 -1.72 -5.33 18.96
C GLY A 25 -2.90 -5.65 19.88
N GLU A 26 -3.63 -6.72 19.59
CA GLU A 26 -4.77 -7.16 20.43
C GLU A 26 -4.27 -7.88 21.68
N LEU A 27 -3.25 -8.74 21.55
CA LEU A 27 -2.64 -9.40 22.71
C LEU A 27 -1.98 -8.40 23.67
N SER A 28 -1.29 -7.39 23.11
CA SER A 28 -0.72 -6.28 23.89
C SER A 28 -1.78 -5.55 24.71
N LYS A 29 -2.96 -5.29 24.13
CA LYS A 29 -4.09 -4.68 24.85
C LYS A 29 -4.68 -5.61 25.90
N LYS A 30 -4.84 -6.90 25.59
CA LYS A 30 -5.36 -7.93 26.50
C LYS A 30 -4.51 -8.03 27.77
N LEU A 31 -3.18 -8.04 27.60
CA LEU A 31 -2.23 -8.22 28.69
C LEU A 31 -1.78 -6.91 29.36
N GLY A 32 -2.16 -5.75 28.82
CA GLY A 32 -1.72 -4.45 29.32
C GLY A 32 -0.21 -4.20 29.16
N VAL A 33 0.43 -4.88 28.21
CA VAL A 33 1.89 -4.81 27.96
C VAL A 33 2.19 -4.06 26.69
N GLN A 34 3.38 -3.48 26.58
CA GLN A 34 3.83 -2.88 25.32
C GLN A 34 3.97 -3.97 24.22
N THR A 35 3.64 -3.61 22.98
CA THR A 35 3.82 -4.49 21.81
C THR A 35 5.25 -4.98 21.65
N SER A 36 6.24 -4.16 22.03
CA SER A 36 7.67 -4.52 22.06
C SER A 36 7.96 -5.73 22.95
N ALA A 37 7.28 -5.85 24.10
CA ALA A 37 7.43 -7.01 24.99
C ALA A 37 6.89 -8.27 24.31
N VAL A 38 5.72 -8.19 23.68
CA VAL A 38 5.15 -9.31 22.91
C VAL A 38 6.12 -9.77 21.82
N TYR A 39 6.69 -8.86 21.03
CA TYR A 39 7.67 -9.20 19.99
C TYR A 39 8.92 -9.91 20.55
N LYS A 40 9.44 -9.45 21.69
CA LYS A 40 10.59 -10.10 22.35
C LYS A 40 10.26 -11.54 22.75
N HIS A 41 9.06 -11.76 23.29
CA HIS A 41 8.62 -13.08 23.71
C HIS A 41 8.23 -13.99 22.54
N GLU A 42 7.64 -13.46 21.46
CA GLU A 42 7.47 -14.20 20.19
C GLU A 42 8.83 -14.70 19.67
N HIS A 43 9.86 -13.85 19.67
CA HIS A 43 11.19 -14.23 19.21
C HIS A 43 11.83 -15.29 20.12
N ARG A 44 11.64 -15.16 21.44
CA ARG A 44 12.21 -16.08 22.44
C ARG A 44 11.54 -17.45 22.43
N THR A 45 10.25 -17.51 22.14
CA THR A 45 9.45 -18.77 22.14
C THR A 45 9.31 -19.39 20.75
N GLY A 46 9.55 -18.62 19.69
CA GLY A 46 9.33 -19.04 18.30
C GLY A 46 7.87 -18.98 17.85
N ILE A 47 6.92 -18.69 18.74
CA ILE A 47 5.49 -18.61 18.43
C ILE A 47 5.20 -17.25 17.80
N ARG A 48 4.69 -17.24 16.56
CA ARG A 48 4.39 -16.00 15.82
C ARG A 48 2.89 -15.78 15.69
N LEU A 49 2.44 -14.62 16.14
CA LEU A 49 1.06 -14.18 15.95
C LEU A 49 0.82 -13.63 14.55
N LYS A 50 -0.45 -13.71 14.12
CA LYS A 50 -0.88 -13.21 12.82
C LYS A 50 -0.56 -11.74 12.66
N ARG A 51 0.09 -11.39 11.54
CA ARG A 51 0.39 -10.00 11.18
C ARG A 51 -0.76 -9.43 10.35
N ILE A 52 -1.60 -8.60 10.97
CA ILE A 52 -2.61 -7.82 10.24
C ILE A 52 -1.93 -6.55 9.73
N ARG A 53 -1.59 -6.52 8.44
CA ARG A 53 -1.17 -5.28 7.78
C ARG A 53 -2.41 -4.43 7.53
N LYS A 54 -2.60 -3.39 8.33
CA LYS A 54 -3.56 -2.34 7.95
C LYS A 54 -3.03 -1.67 6.70
N ALA A 55 -3.74 -1.81 5.58
CA ALA A 55 -3.45 -1.02 4.40
C ALA A 55 -3.59 0.46 4.80
N VAL A 56 -2.51 1.22 4.69
CA VAL A 56 -2.57 2.67 4.90
C VAL A 56 -3.41 3.22 3.74
N PRO A 57 -4.49 3.97 4.00
CA PRO A 57 -5.23 4.61 2.93
C PRO A 57 -4.31 5.60 2.22
N HIS A 58 -4.07 5.39 0.92
CA HIS A 58 -3.31 6.33 0.12
C HIS A 58 -4.04 7.68 0.09
N LYS A 59 -3.36 8.76 0.47
CA LYS A 59 -3.86 10.16 0.50
C LYS A 59 -4.25 10.76 -0.87
N GLY A 60 -4.37 9.95 -1.92
CA GLY A 60 -4.91 10.38 -3.20
C GLY A 60 -6.21 9.64 -3.46
N ASN A 61 -7.34 10.27 -3.17
CA ASN A 61 -8.67 9.74 -3.47
C ASN A 61 -8.86 9.71 -5.01
N ALA A 62 -8.29 8.71 -5.65
CA ALA A 62 -8.66 8.28 -7.00
C ALA A 62 -10.00 7.52 -7.01
N SER A 63 -10.53 7.22 -5.81
CA SER A 63 -11.79 6.53 -5.56
C SER A 63 -12.96 7.41 -6.01
N GLY A 64 -13.57 7.07 -7.15
CA GLY A 64 -14.70 7.81 -7.74
C GLY A 64 -14.40 8.47 -9.08
N ILE A 65 -13.15 8.44 -9.56
CA ILE A 65 -12.80 8.91 -10.91
C ILE A 65 -13.06 7.78 -11.90
N ASP A 66 -13.84 8.07 -12.95
CA ASP A 66 -13.99 7.19 -14.12
C ASP A 66 -12.73 7.26 -14.99
N TRP A 67 -11.72 6.50 -14.58
CA TRP A 67 -10.40 6.50 -15.19
C TRP A 67 -10.40 6.18 -16.70
N PRO A 68 -11.13 5.16 -17.20
CA PRO A 68 -11.21 4.91 -18.64
C PRO A 68 -11.66 6.13 -19.43
N LYS A 69 -12.75 6.79 -19.00
CA LYS A 69 -13.29 7.96 -19.70
C LYS A 69 -12.33 9.15 -19.64
N VAL A 70 -11.83 9.47 -18.45
CA VAL A 70 -10.93 10.60 -18.22
C VAL A 70 -9.62 10.44 -18.99
N LEU A 71 -9.06 9.24 -19.06
CA LEU A 71 -7.84 8.98 -19.82
C LEU A 71 -8.07 9.06 -21.33
N GLN A 72 -9.23 8.65 -21.83
CA GLN A 72 -9.59 8.81 -23.25
C GLN A 72 -9.74 10.29 -23.64
N GLU A 73 -10.43 11.08 -22.81
CA GLU A 73 -10.57 12.53 -23.01
C GLU A 73 -9.23 13.26 -22.95
N ALA A 74 -8.38 12.90 -21.98
CA ALA A 74 -7.03 13.43 -21.86
C ALA A 74 -6.15 13.04 -23.06
N LYS A 75 -6.33 11.82 -23.62
CA LYS A 75 -5.62 11.37 -24.81
C LYS A 75 -6.07 12.14 -26.05
N ALA A 76 -7.38 12.34 -26.22
CA ALA A 76 -7.95 13.10 -27.32
C ALA A 76 -7.52 14.58 -27.31
N SER A 77 -7.43 15.18 -26.13
CA SER A 77 -6.95 16.55 -25.95
C SER A 77 -5.42 16.71 -25.98
N GLY A 78 -4.66 15.61 -26.12
CA GLY A 78 -3.20 15.63 -26.11
C GLY A 78 -2.60 16.03 -24.76
N MET A 79 -3.35 15.92 -23.67
CA MET A 79 -2.93 16.29 -22.33
C MET A 79 -1.85 15.34 -21.80
N SER A 80 -0.84 15.90 -21.12
CA SER A 80 0.20 15.10 -20.48
C SER A 80 -0.27 14.48 -19.16
N THR A 81 0.33 13.35 -18.76
CA THR A 81 0.03 12.69 -17.46
C THR A 81 0.19 13.65 -16.27
N THR A 82 1.18 14.54 -16.31
CA THR A 82 1.40 15.54 -15.26
C THR A 82 0.28 16.57 -15.25
N ALA A 83 -0.09 17.13 -16.39
CA ALA A 83 -1.18 18.11 -16.47
C ALA A 83 -2.51 17.51 -16.00
N LEU A 84 -2.78 16.25 -16.36
CA LEU A 84 -3.98 15.54 -15.88
C LEU A 84 -3.98 15.36 -14.36
N ALA A 85 -2.85 14.96 -13.77
CA ALA A 85 -2.73 14.78 -12.33
C ALA A 85 -3.02 16.09 -11.56
N TRP A 86 -2.48 17.21 -12.06
CA TRP A 86 -2.74 18.54 -11.49
C TRP A 86 -4.21 18.94 -11.65
N SER A 87 -4.81 18.70 -12.81
CA SER A 87 -6.22 19.05 -13.07
C SER A 87 -7.21 18.31 -12.15
N LEU A 88 -6.90 17.05 -11.81
CA LEU A 88 -7.75 16.20 -10.98
C LEU A 88 -7.40 16.30 -9.49
N GLY A 89 -6.36 17.05 -9.11
CA GLY A 89 -5.87 17.10 -7.72
C GLY A 89 -5.38 15.75 -7.18
N VAL A 90 -4.94 14.84 -8.07
CA VAL A 90 -4.47 13.50 -7.72
C VAL A 90 -2.97 13.38 -7.85
N THR A 91 -2.38 12.37 -7.22
CA THR A 91 -0.95 12.11 -7.37
C THR A 91 -0.66 11.59 -8.77
N LEU A 92 0.53 11.91 -9.29
CA LEU A 92 1.01 11.35 -10.55
C LEU A 92 0.96 9.81 -10.53
N ALA A 93 1.32 9.19 -9.40
CA ALA A 93 1.27 7.75 -9.20
C ALA A 93 -0.15 7.15 -9.39
N ALA A 94 -1.20 7.90 -9.05
CA ALA A 94 -2.58 7.46 -9.25
C ALA A 94 -2.94 7.40 -10.74
N VAL A 95 -2.65 8.47 -11.49
CA VAL A 95 -2.86 8.50 -12.96
C VAL A 95 -2.05 7.39 -13.63
N LEU A 96 -0.78 7.29 -13.26
CA LEU A 96 0.12 6.24 -13.73
C LEU A 96 -0.45 4.84 -13.47
N SER A 97 -1.00 4.57 -12.29
CA SER A 97 -1.60 3.28 -11.96
C SER A 97 -2.89 3.03 -12.74
N ALA A 98 -3.66 4.07 -13.01
CA ALA A 98 -4.88 4.00 -13.81
C ALA A 98 -4.57 3.70 -15.29
N GLU A 99 -3.53 4.30 -15.85
CA GLU A 99 -3.05 3.99 -17.21
C GLU A 99 -2.65 2.50 -17.32
N ASP A 100 -1.92 1.96 -16.35
CA ASP A 100 -1.55 0.53 -16.33
C ASP A 100 -2.76 -0.40 -16.18
N ARG A 101 -3.81 0.02 -15.44
CA ARG A 101 -5.04 -0.78 -15.27
C ARG A 101 -5.96 -0.75 -16.48
N THR A 102 -5.98 0.37 -17.21
CA THR A 102 -6.90 0.60 -18.34
C THR A 102 -6.27 0.34 -19.70
N GLY A 103 -4.93 0.32 -19.77
CA GLY A 103 -4.20 0.23 -21.04
C GLY A 103 -4.23 1.52 -21.87
N VAL A 104 -4.81 2.60 -21.35
CA VAL A 104 -4.86 3.90 -22.03
C VAL A 104 -3.67 4.74 -21.55
N TYR A 105 -2.72 4.99 -22.45
CA TYR A 105 -1.50 5.71 -22.12
C TYR A 105 -1.49 7.11 -22.74
N LEU A 106 -1.16 8.10 -21.91
CA LEU A 106 -1.00 9.49 -22.34
C LEU A 106 0.40 9.75 -22.87
N LYS A 107 0.56 10.84 -23.62
CA LYS A 107 1.85 11.25 -24.17
C LYS A 107 2.82 11.62 -23.05
N ARG A 108 4.04 11.07 -23.11
CA ARG A 108 5.11 11.35 -22.14
C ARG A 108 6.41 11.71 -22.84
N ARG A 109 7.13 12.67 -22.27
CA ARG A 109 8.47 13.05 -22.71
C ARG A 109 9.51 11.98 -22.38
N HIS A 110 9.41 11.38 -21.19
CA HIS A 110 10.32 10.34 -20.71
C HIS A 110 9.54 9.10 -20.24
N PRO A 111 9.22 8.20 -21.18
CA PRO A 111 8.51 6.97 -20.86
C PRO A 111 9.39 6.01 -20.05
N ASN A 112 8.82 5.45 -18.98
CA ASN A 112 9.53 4.49 -18.14
C ASN A 112 9.41 3.08 -18.75
N LYS A 113 10.51 2.55 -19.27
CA LYS A 113 10.62 1.24 -19.92
C LYS A 113 10.23 0.05 -19.03
N LYS A 114 10.22 0.21 -17.70
CA LYS A 114 9.86 -0.85 -16.75
C LYS A 114 8.34 -1.02 -16.56
N ARG A 115 7.52 -0.18 -17.21
CA ARG A 115 6.06 -0.20 -17.06
C ARG A 115 5.40 -0.69 -18.34
N ILE A 116 4.19 -1.24 -18.20
CA ILE A 116 3.46 -1.89 -19.29
C ILE A 116 3.26 -0.93 -20.48
N GLY A 117 2.97 0.35 -20.22
CA GLY A 117 2.92 1.40 -21.26
C GLY A 117 4.19 2.22 -21.43
N GLY A 118 5.36 1.64 -21.15
CA GLY A 118 6.66 2.28 -21.34
C GLY A 118 7.02 2.45 -22.81
N PHE A 119 6.28 3.31 -23.54
CA PHE A 119 6.49 3.49 -24.97
C PHE A 119 7.90 3.96 -25.30
N LYS A 120 8.64 3.21 -26.11
CA LYS A 120 9.74 3.75 -26.91
C LYS A 120 9.29 3.67 -28.36
N ASP A 121 8.38 4.53 -28.79
CA ASP A 121 8.08 4.63 -30.21
C ASP A 121 9.27 5.33 -30.88
N SER A 122 10.07 4.48 -31.52
CA SER A 122 11.23 4.82 -32.33
C SER A 122 10.77 4.86 -33.79
N SER A 123 9.68 5.58 -34.04
CA SER A 123 8.97 5.60 -35.31
C SER A 123 9.04 7.04 -35.82
N ASP A 124 9.66 7.22 -36.99
CA ASP A 124 9.93 8.47 -37.73
C ASP A 124 11.19 9.29 -37.37
N LYS A 125 12.35 8.74 -37.75
CA LYS A 125 13.50 9.49 -38.27
C LYS A 125 14.06 8.75 -39.48
N THR A 126 13.42 8.91 -40.62
CA THR A 126 13.84 8.56 -42.00
C THR A 126 12.65 8.98 -42.86
N GLU A 127 12.69 9.93 -43.79
CA GLU A 127 13.74 10.63 -44.55
C GLU A 127 13.38 12.12 -44.68
#